data_AF-A0A285Q148-F1
#
_entry.id   AF-A0A285Q148-F1
#
_cell.length_a   1.000
_cell.length_b   1.000
_cell.length_c   1.000
_cell.angle_alpha   90.00
_cell.angle_beta   90.00
_cell.angle_gamma   90.00
#
_symmetry.space_group_name_H-M   'P 1'
#
loop_
_entity.id
_entity.type
_entity.pdbx_description
1 polymer ?
#
loop_
_entity_poly.entity_id
_entity_poly.type
_entity_poly.pdbx_seq_one_letter_code
_entity_poly.pdbx_strand_id
1 'polypeptide(L)'
;MEQFSIVKNCWVAWQMIPGYACERSVPYCSPIFVTGVTPLKTGKGHIKLEFLNALYAQGVQDFYLNIKVLKRAKDYLVGEIIYSPGEDSGRVAVISHIEFQWLERFCPELWFHRPPSTTSHGTNSISVYLNEVFFREQP
;
A
#
# COMPACT_ATOMS: atom_id res chain seq x y z
N MET A 1 23.66 -0.83 -5.59
CA MET A 1 22.58 -0.07 -4.93
C MET A 1 21.53 -1.07 -4.49
N GLU A 2 21.12 -1.01 -3.23
CA GLU A 2 20.06 -1.86 -2.70
C GLU A 2 18.72 -1.50 -3.38
N GLN A 3 17.98 -2.52 -3.81
CA GLN A 3 16.69 -2.35 -4.47
C GLN A 3 15.58 -2.43 -3.44
N PHE A 4 14.51 -1.65 -3.63
CA PHE A 4 13.33 -1.66 -2.77
C PHE A 4 12.81 -3.08 -2.57
N SER A 5 12.62 -3.48 -1.32
CA SER A 5 12.07 -4.78 -0.96
C SER A 5 10.82 -4.61 -0.12
N ILE A 6 9.81 -5.41 -0.41
CA ILE A 6 8.58 -5.46 0.39
C ILE A 6 8.76 -6.65 1.32
N VAL A 7 8.61 -6.41 2.62
CA VAL A 7 8.75 -7.42 3.67
C VAL A 7 7.44 -7.56 4.44
N LYS A 8 7.26 -8.69 5.12
CA LYS A 8 6.12 -8.90 6.01
C LYS A 8 6.22 -7.97 7.23
N ASN A 9 5.06 -7.61 7.78
CA ASN A 9 4.88 -6.78 8.97
C ASN A 9 5.39 -5.34 8.81
N CYS A 10 5.21 -4.75 7.63
CA CYS A 10 5.55 -3.34 7.40
C CYS A 10 4.43 -2.56 6.72
N TRP A 11 4.41 -1.25 6.96
CA TRP A 11 3.57 -0.31 6.25
C TRP A 11 4.27 0.17 4.98
N VAL A 12 3.53 0.21 3.88
CA VAL A 12 3.99 0.79 2.61
C VAL A 12 2.89 1.66 2.01
N ALA A 13 3.31 2.59 1.15
CA ALA A 13 2.40 3.43 0.38
C ALA A 13 1.92 2.63 -0.83
N TRP A 14 0.60 2.62 -1.05
CA TRP A 14 -0.02 1.98 -2.19
C TRP A 14 -0.72 3.02 -3.05
N GLN A 15 -0.33 3.11 -4.33
CA GLN A 15 -1.01 3.91 -5.34
C GLN A 15 -1.42 3.01 -6.51
N MET A 16 -2.72 2.85 -6.74
CA MET A 16 -3.28 2.05 -7.84
C MET A 16 -3.80 2.94 -8.95
N ILE A 17 -3.43 2.63 -10.20
CA ILE A 17 -3.78 3.40 -11.40
C ILE A 17 -4.30 2.45 -12.49
N PRO A 18 -5.48 2.72 -13.07
CA PRO A 18 -6.50 3.64 -12.56
C PRO A 18 -7.01 3.18 -11.19
N GLY A 19 -7.50 4.13 -10.38
CA GLY A 19 -8.19 3.84 -9.13
C GLY A 19 -9.61 3.30 -9.37
N TYR A 20 -10.51 3.58 -8.44
CA TYR A 20 -11.93 3.27 -8.59
C TYR A 20 -12.62 4.31 -9.49
N ALA A 21 -13.71 3.88 -10.14
CA ALA A 21 -14.41 4.56 -11.22
C ALA A 21 -14.45 6.10 -11.10
N CYS A 22 -13.79 6.77 -12.05
CA CYS A 22 -13.83 8.21 -12.30
C CYS A 22 -13.50 8.45 -13.78
N GLU A 23 -14.02 9.54 -14.38
CA GLU A 23 -13.83 9.86 -15.80
C GLU A 23 -12.37 10.06 -16.23
N ARG A 24 -11.44 10.27 -15.28
CA ARG A 24 -10.06 10.72 -15.54
C ARG A 24 -8.96 9.87 -14.89
N SER A 25 -9.22 8.59 -14.60
CA SER A 25 -8.21 7.67 -14.05
C SER A 25 -7.51 8.20 -12.78
N VAL A 26 -8.30 8.77 -11.86
CA VAL A 26 -7.76 9.26 -10.58
C VAL A 26 -7.14 8.08 -9.81
N PRO A 27 -5.89 8.18 -9.35
CA PRO A 27 -5.28 7.10 -8.58
C PRO A 27 -6.01 6.87 -7.26
N TYR A 28 -6.13 5.60 -6.87
CA TYR A 28 -6.50 5.23 -5.51
C TYR A 28 -5.24 5.17 -4.66
N CYS A 29 -5.22 5.87 -3.52
CA CYS A 29 -4.10 5.89 -2.59
C CYS A 29 -4.52 5.37 -1.22
N SER A 30 -3.75 4.44 -0.66
CA SER A 30 -3.93 4.00 0.73
C SER A 30 -2.60 3.58 1.36
N PRO A 31 -2.40 3.77 2.66
CA PRO A 31 -1.46 2.95 3.40
C PRO A 31 -1.92 1.48 3.34
N ILE A 32 -0.98 0.57 3.14
CA ILE A 32 -1.23 -0.88 3.29
C ILE A 32 -0.26 -1.49 4.29
N PHE A 33 -0.75 -2.40 5.11
CA PHE A 33 0.08 -3.19 6.01
C PHE A 33 0.32 -4.58 5.42
N VAL A 34 1.56 -4.89 5.09
CA VAL A 34 1.92 -6.13 4.42
C VAL A 34 1.93 -7.29 5.41
N THR A 35 1.06 -8.27 5.19
CA THR A 35 0.94 -9.48 6.02
C THR A 35 1.68 -10.67 5.41
N GLY A 36 2.02 -10.63 4.11
CA GLY A 36 2.77 -11.68 3.44
C GLY A 36 3.30 -11.28 2.06
N VAL A 37 4.46 -11.82 1.70
CA VAL A 37 5.06 -11.67 0.35
C VAL A 37 5.64 -13.02 -0.06
N THR A 38 5.14 -13.59 -1.15
CA THR A 38 5.60 -14.91 -1.64
C THR A 38 5.99 -14.82 -3.12
N PRO A 39 7.28 -15.01 -3.48
CA PRO A 39 7.67 -15.16 -4.88
C PRO A 39 7.05 -16.43 -5.49
N LEU A 40 6.39 -16.31 -6.64
CA LEU A 40 5.71 -17.44 -7.30
C LEU A 40 6.61 -18.28 -8.20
N LYS A 41 7.91 -17.97 -8.26
CA LYS A 41 8.94 -18.71 -9.02
C LYS A 41 8.58 -19.01 -10.49
N THR A 42 7.82 -18.13 -11.13
CA THR A 42 7.37 -18.28 -12.52
C THR A 42 8.42 -17.93 -13.57
N GLY A 43 9.59 -17.42 -13.15
CA GLY A 43 10.60 -16.82 -14.03
C GLY A 43 10.21 -15.43 -14.59
N LYS A 44 8.98 -14.97 -14.34
CA LYS A 44 8.42 -13.71 -14.87
C LYS A 44 8.34 -12.58 -13.84
N GLY A 45 8.97 -12.74 -12.68
CA GLY A 45 8.95 -11.75 -11.60
C GLY A 45 7.58 -11.61 -10.93
N HIS A 46 6.81 -12.69 -10.80
CA HIS A 46 5.52 -12.68 -10.11
C HIS A 46 5.69 -12.87 -8.60
N ILE A 47 4.96 -12.07 -7.83
CA ILE A 47 4.81 -12.21 -6.38
C ILE A 47 3.33 -12.32 -6.02
N LYS A 48 3.01 -13.07 -4.98
CA LYS A 48 1.76 -12.95 -4.24
C LYS A 48 1.99 -11.99 -3.09
N LEU A 49 1.19 -10.93 -3.02
CA LEU A 49 1.19 -9.93 -1.96
C LEU A 49 -0.08 -10.08 -1.13
N GLU A 50 0.08 -10.15 0.18
CA GLU A 50 -1.00 -10.23 1.16
C GLU A 50 -0.89 -8.99 2.06
N PHE A 51 -1.99 -8.26 2.21
CA PHE A 51 -1.98 -7.00 2.96
C PHE A 51 -3.35 -6.58 3.48
N LEU A 52 -3.33 -5.74 4.50
CA LEU A 52 -4.48 -4.97 4.97
C LEU A 52 -4.52 -3.62 4.26
N ASN A 53 -5.64 -3.29 3.63
CA ASN A 53 -5.88 -2.00 3.00
C ASN A 53 -6.59 -1.07 3.99
N ALA A 54 -5.86 -0.07 4.50
CA ALA A 54 -6.32 0.72 5.63
C ALA A 54 -7.48 1.67 5.31
N LEU A 55 -7.55 2.18 4.07
CA LEU A 55 -8.55 3.18 3.65
C LEU A 55 -9.52 2.64 2.60
N TYR A 56 -9.74 1.33 2.60
CA TYR A 56 -10.77 0.77 1.73
C TYR A 56 -12.16 1.24 2.16
N ALA A 57 -13.08 1.42 1.21
CA ALA A 57 -14.34 2.12 1.45
C ALA A 57 -15.23 1.44 2.53
N GLN A 58 -15.08 0.13 2.69
CA GLN A 58 -15.76 -0.69 3.69
C GLN A 58 -14.99 -0.80 5.02
N GLY A 59 -13.99 0.05 5.24
CA GLY A 59 -13.04 -0.04 6.35
C GLY A 59 -11.83 -0.91 6.01
N VAL A 60 -11.03 -1.25 7.02
CA VAL A 60 -9.84 -2.09 6.84
C VAL A 60 -10.25 -3.45 6.27
N GLN A 61 -9.62 -3.88 5.17
CA GLN A 61 -9.91 -5.15 4.51
C GLN A 61 -8.64 -5.90 4.11
N ASP A 62 -8.70 -7.23 4.16
CA ASP A 62 -7.66 -8.12 3.65
C ASP A 62 -7.69 -8.25 2.12
N PHE A 63 -6.51 -8.21 1.51
CA PHE A 63 -6.33 -8.44 0.08
C PHE A 63 -5.24 -9.47 -0.20
N TYR A 64 -5.47 -10.27 -1.23
CA TYR A 64 -4.52 -11.25 -1.77
C TYR A 64 -4.38 -11.00 -3.27
N LEU A 65 -3.29 -10.36 -3.68
CA LEU A 65 -3.07 -9.97 -5.07
C LEU A 65 -1.83 -10.62 -5.65
N ASN A 66 -1.94 -11.09 -6.90
CA ASN A 66 -0.78 -11.43 -7.69
C ASN A 66 -0.28 -10.16 -8.38
N ILE A 67 1.03 -9.90 -8.27
CA ILE A 67 1.68 -8.74 -8.87
C ILE A 67 2.83 -9.22 -9.73
N LYS A 68 2.85 -8.79 -11.00
CA LYS A 68 4.01 -8.94 -11.87
C LYS A 68 4.86 -7.68 -11.79
N VAL A 69 6.08 -7.84 -11.28
CA VAL A 69 6.99 -6.71 -11.09
C VAL A 69 7.49 -6.20 -12.44
N LEU A 70 7.21 -4.94 -12.74
CA LEU A 70 7.63 -4.26 -13.97
C LEU A 70 8.92 -3.47 -13.76
N LYS A 71 9.05 -2.83 -12.60
CA LYS A 71 10.24 -2.04 -12.23
C LYS A 71 10.49 -2.12 -10.74
N ARG A 72 11.76 -2.20 -10.37
CA ARG A 72 12.23 -2.06 -8.99
C ARG A 72 13.30 -0.97 -8.96
N ALA A 73 13.05 0.09 -8.22
CA ALA A 73 13.99 1.16 -7.94
C ALA A 73 14.46 1.07 -6.49
N LYS A 74 15.23 2.04 -6.02
CA LYS A 74 15.73 2.08 -4.63
C LYS A 74 14.59 2.18 -3.61
N ASP A 75 13.62 3.06 -3.88
CA ASP A 75 12.60 3.45 -2.89
C ASP A 75 11.16 3.05 -3.29
N TYR A 76 11.00 2.40 -4.46
CA TYR A 76 9.70 1.99 -4.95
C TYR A 76 9.76 0.79 -5.90
N LEU A 77 8.60 0.16 -6.08
CA LEU A 77 8.29 -0.88 -7.03
C LEU A 77 7.07 -0.49 -7.85
N VAL A 78 7.10 -0.80 -9.14
CA VAL A 78 5.91 -0.73 -10.02
C VAL A 78 5.57 -2.14 -10.44
N GLY A 79 4.30 -2.51 -10.28
CA GLY A 79 3.81 -3.83 -10.62
C GLY A 79 2.44 -3.79 -11.30
N GLU A 80 2.26 -4.69 -12.26
CA GLU A 80 0.97 -4.98 -12.88
C GLU A 80 0.15 -5.85 -11.92
N ILE A 81 -1.10 -5.45 -11.65
CA ILE A 81 -2.02 -6.21 -10.79
C ILE A 81 -2.68 -7.31 -11.63
N ILE A 82 -2.63 -8.56 -11.17
CA ILE A 82 -3.21 -9.70 -11.87
C ILE A 82 -4.37 -10.26 -11.04
N TYR A 83 -5.61 -10.00 -11.48
CA TYR A 83 -6.82 -10.60 -10.88
C TYR A 83 -7.05 -12.03 -11.37
N SER A 84 -6.88 -12.25 -12.67
CA SER A 84 -7.09 -13.55 -13.32
C SER A 84 -5.89 -13.90 -14.20
N PRO A 85 -5.45 -15.17 -14.27
CA PRO A 85 -4.40 -15.57 -15.20
C PRO A 85 -4.81 -15.31 -16.66
N GLY A 86 -3.97 -14.58 -17.41
CA GLY A 86 -4.18 -14.30 -18.83
C GLY A 86 -5.05 -13.07 -19.14
N GLU A 87 -5.53 -12.38 -18.11
CA GLU A 87 -6.29 -11.13 -18.25
C GLU A 87 -5.40 -9.93 -17.94
N ASP A 88 -5.41 -8.92 -18.82
CA ASP A 88 -4.84 -7.61 -18.54
C ASP A 88 -5.84 -6.82 -17.70
N SER A 89 -5.51 -6.56 -16.43
CA SER A 89 -6.36 -5.76 -15.55
C SER A 89 -6.41 -4.29 -15.96
N GLY A 90 -5.47 -3.85 -16.81
CA GLY A 90 -5.21 -2.44 -17.10
C GLY A 90 -4.72 -1.65 -15.88
N ARG A 91 -4.43 -2.32 -14.76
CA ARG A 91 -4.07 -1.68 -13.48
C ARG A 91 -2.63 -1.95 -13.09
N VAL A 92 -1.99 -0.87 -12.64
CA VAL A 92 -0.67 -0.89 -12.03
C VAL A 92 -0.74 -0.39 -10.61
N ALA A 93 0.13 -0.93 -9.76
CA ALA A 93 0.41 -0.43 -8.43
C ALA A 93 1.82 0.17 -8.39
N VAL A 94 1.94 1.36 -7.82
CA VAL A 94 3.20 1.89 -7.32
C VAL A 94 3.23 1.65 -5.81
N ILE A 95 4.23 0.90 -5.36
CA ILE A 95 4.44 0.55 -3.96
C ILE A 95 5.76 1.19 -3.52
N SER A 96 5.75 2.03 -2.49
CA SER A 96 6.95 2.72 -2.01
C SER A 96 7.06 2.72 -0.50
N HIS A 97 8.20 3.16 0.02
CA HIS A 97 8.27 3.57 1.43
C HIS A 97 7.17 4.61 1.69
N ILE A 98 6.55 4.49 2.86
CA ILE A 98 5.55 5.43 3.33
C ILE A 98 6.18 6.42 4.30
N GLU A 99 5.79 7.68 4.20
CA GLU A 99 6.26 8.77 5.04
C GLU A 99 5.08 9.67 5.41
N PHE A 100 5.23 10.49 6.46
CA PHE A 100 4.17 11.41 6.88
C PHE A 100 3.74 12.37 5.76
N GLN A 101 4.68 12.88 4.96
CA GLN A 101 4.37 13.75 3.83
C GLN A 101 3.56 13.04 2.73
N TRP A 102 3.72 11.72 2.60
CA TRP A 102 2.91 10.93 1.67
C TRP A 102 1.46 10.86 2.16
N LEU A 103 1.25 10.59 3.46
CA LEU A 103 -0.10 10.58 4.06
C LEU A 103 -0.77 11.95 3.97
N GLU A 104 -0.07 13.02 4.32
CA GLU A 104 -0.59 14.38 4.25
C GLU A 104 -1.09 14.71 2.83
N ARG A 105 -0.32 14.32 1.81
CA ARG A 105 -0.62 14.62 0.42
C ARG A 105 -1.72 13.74 -0.18
N PHE A 106 -1.71 12.44 0.12
CA PHE A 106 -2.56 11.47 -0.58
C PHE A 106 -3.72 10.92 0.26
N CYS A 107 -3.70 11.17 1.56
CA CYS A 107 -4.74 10.76 2.51
C CYS A 107 -5.14 11.94 3.43
N PRO A 108 -5.54 13.10 2.87
CA PRO A 108 -5.74 14.33 3.64
C PRO A 108 -6.85 14.22 4.70
N GLU A 109 -7.89 13.43 4.47
CA GLU A 109 -8.96 13.20 5.45
C GLU A 109 -8.43 12.47 6.69
N LEU A 110 -7.62 11.42 6.50
CA LEU A 110 -6.96 10.72 7.61
C LEU A 110 -6.06 11.69 8.38
N TRP A 111 -5.27 12.49 7.66
CA TRP A 111 -4.38 13.48 8.25
C TRP A 111 -5.14 14.52 9.08
N PHE A 112 -6.28 15.00 8.58
CA PHE A 112 -7.10 15.98 9.27
C PHE A 112 -7.78 15.42 10.52
N HIS A 113 -8.34 14.21 10.45
CA HIS A 113 -9.09 13.62 11.56
C HIS A 113 -8.19 12.94 12.62
N ARG A 114 -7.01 12.49 12.22
CA ARG A 114 -6.03 11.81 13.09
C ARG A 114 -4.63 12.39 12.86
N PRO A 115 -4.39 13.69 13.10
CA PRO A 115 -3.07 14.25 12.85
C PRO A 115 -2.03 13.58 13.76
N PRO A 116 -0.77 13.41 13.33
CA PRO A 116 0.24 12.74 14.15
C PRO A 116 0.43 13.34 15.54
N SER A 117 0.15 14.64 15.73
CA SER A 117 0.17 15.31 17.03
C SER A 117 -0.85 14.78 18.05
N THR A 118 -1.82 13.97 17.62
CA THR A 118 -2.86 13.37 18.48
C THR A 118 -2.55 11.94 18.91
N THR A 119 -1.47 11.35 18.41
CA THR A 119 -1.05 9.99 18.81
C THR A 119 -0.02 10.03 19.92
N SER A 120 0.07 8.93 20.66
CA SER A 120 0.96 8.79 21.83
C SER A 120 2.44 8.96 21.47
N HIS A 121 2.78 8.71 20.21
CA HIS A 121 4.15 8.70 19.70
C HIS A 121 4.46 9.88 18.76
N GLY A 122 3.50 10.76 18.50
CA GLY A 122 3.72 11.95 17.67
C GLY A 122 4.18 11.62 16.24
N THR A 123 5.18 12.38 15.77
CA THR A 123 5.76 12.31 14.41
C THR A 123 7.05 11.49 14.32
N ASN A 124 7.41 10.73 15.37
CA ASN A 124 8.71 10.05 15.41
C ASN A 124 8.79 8.78 14.55
N SER A 125 7.65 8.17 14.21
CA SER A 125 7.61 6.98 13.37
C SER A 125 6.24 6.82 12.70
N ILE A 126 6.25 6.82 11.36
CA ILE A 126 5.06 6.58 10.54
C ILE A 126 4.41 5.22 10.83
N SER A 127 5.21 4.18 11.04
CA SER A 127 4.74 2.82 11.33
C SER A 127 4.05 2.73 12.69
N VAL A 128 4.59 3.39 13.71
CA VAL A 128 3.98 3.42 15.06
C VAL A 128 2.67 4.20 15.02
N TYR A 129 2.66 5.36 14.34
CA TYR A 129 1.46 6.15 14.11
C TYR A 129 0.35 5.33 13.42
N LEU A 130 0.66 4.65 12.31
CA LEU A 130 -0.32 3.84 11.58
C LEU A 130 -0.82 2.64 12.39
N ASN A 131 0.05 1.99 13.17
CA ASN A 131 -0.36 0.93 14.10
C ASN A 131 -1.31 1.46 15.18
N GLU A 132 -1.04 2.63 15.74
CA GLU A 132 -1.92 3.25 16.74
C GLU A 132 -3.29 3.61 16.16
N VAL A 133 -3.32 4.12 14.93
CA VAL A 133 -4.56 4.51 14.25
C VAL A 133 -5.42 3.29 13.87
N PHE A 134 -4.81 2.22 13.35
CA PHE A 134 -5.55 1.14 12.71
C PHE A 134 -5.60 -0.17 13.52
N PHE A 135 -4.68 -0.39 14.47
CA PHE A 135 -4.58 -1.67 15.21
C PHE A 135 -4.74 -1.54 16.72
N ARG A 136 -4.91 -0.35 17.30
CA ARG A 136 -5.36 -0.29 18.69
C ARG A 136 -6.79 -0.80 18.79
N GLU A 137 -7.00 -1.74 19.70
CA GLU A 137 -8.33 -2.14 20.15
C GLU A 137 -9.08 -0.86 20.57
N GLN A 138 -10.25 -0.62 19.97
CA GLN A 138 -11.15 0.37 20.53
C GLN A 138 -11.55 -0.12 21.93
N PRO A 139 -11.56 0.75 22.95
CA PRO A 139 -12.06 0.39 24.28
C PRO A 139 -13.52 -0.09 24.23
#